data_AF-A0A9D5EUY6-F1
#
_entry.id   AF-A0A9D5EUY6-F1
#
_cell.length_a   1.000
_cell.length_b   1.000
_cell.length_c   1.000
_cell.angle_alpha   90.00
_cell.angle_beta   90.00
_cell.angle_gamma   90.00
#
_symmetry.space_group_name_H-M   'P 1'
#
loop_
_entity.id
_entity.type
_entity.pdbx_description
1 polymer ?
#
loop_
_entity_poly.entity_id
_entity_poly.type
_entity_poly.pdbx_seq_one_letter_code
_entity_poly.pdbx_strand_id
1 'polypeptide(L)'
;MTHFLRQISIGAAPKISITPQEFLQAKEARSVLSSAFALEEAYDLVVSNYIELEQEALQAAASEVCREVLAYDDFFGLRSTLNRRFVNLLSACRAYLDQAPQLLSDCADDSQAARAELKKSLSESYDASFSYRFFEALRNHVQHCGLAVHRVSINNRWNESANSRELEVSVEPYAIRKYLDQDAKFKKVVLDETPEEIPLLGHLRAYMQALGEAHGVVRAAFQNRTQAARACFEEHIQKYAGMNGGVTVGLAAITADETGLRFLETTPIMLDWDDVRIKLSKRNSTLGRLASRVVVSRGK
;
A
#
# COMPACT_ATOMS: atom_id res chain seq x y z
N MET A 1 6.90 -42.34 -1.23
CA MET A 1 5.93 -41.21 -1.31
C MET A 1 5.50 -41.03 -2.75
N THR A 2 4.26 -40.62 -2.98
CA THR A 2 3.72 -40.37 -4.33
C THR A 2 3.30 -38.91 -4.46
N HIS A 3 3.47 -38.31 -5.65
CA HIS A 3 3.12 -36.92 -5.92
C HIS A 3 2.15 -36.85 -7.11
N PHE A 4 1.07 -36.09 -6.97
CA PHE A 4 0.08 -35.94 -8.04
C PHE A 4 -0.71 -34.64 -7.93
N LEU A 5 -1.31 -34.22 -9.06
CA LEU A 5 -2.36 -33.21 -9.12
C LEU A 5 -3.73 -33.88 -8.99
N ARG A 6 -4.60 -33.32 -8.15
CA ARG A 6 -5.99 -33.75 -8.02
C ARG A 6 -6.86 -32.61 -7.49
N GLN A 7 -8.14 -32.60 -7.85
CA GLN A 7 -9.13 -31.84 -7.11
C GLN A 7 -9.38 -32.41 -5.72
N ILE A 8 -9.46 -31.53 -4.73
CA ILE A 8 -9.92 -31.85 -3.38
C ILE A 8 -11.44 -31.74 -3.39
N SER A 9 -12.11 -32.84 -3.75
CA SER A 9 -13.56 -32.94 -3.78
C SER A 9 -14.03 -34.28 -3.18
N ILE A 10 -15.31 -34.35 -2.81
CA ILE A 10 -15.93 -35.57 -2.25
C ILE A 10 -16.12 -36.66 -3.35
N GLY A 11 -16.02 -36.30 -4.63
CA GLY A 11 -16.25 -37.18 -5.77
C GLY A 11 -15.00 -37.85 -6.36
N ALA A 12 -15.21 -38.65 -7.40
CA ALA A 12 -14.15 -39.16 -8.24
C ALA A 12 -13.53 -37.99 -9.02
N ALA A 13 -12.21 -37.82 -8.93
CA ALA A 13 -11.46 -36.80 -9.64
C ALA A 13 -10.20 -37.42 -10.23
N PRO A 14 -9.83 -37.10 -11.48
CA PRO A 14 -8.64 -37.65 -12.11
C PRO A 14 -7.39 -37.28 -11.30
N LYS A 15 -6.47 -38.24 -11.22
CA LYS A 15 -5.14 -38.06 -10.62
C LYS A 15 -4.13 -37.96 -11.76
N ILE A 16 -3.31 -36.92 -11.75
CA ILE A 16 -2.21 -36.75 -12.70
C ILE A 16 -0.91 -36.82 -11.94
N SER A 17 -0.09 -37.84 -12.21
CA SER A 17 1.22 -37.96 -11.57
C SER A 17 2.10 -36.76 -11.91
N ILE A 18 2.82 -36.26 -10.90
CA ILE A 18 3.86 -35.24 -11.05
C ILE A 18 5.13 -35.73 -10.38
N THR A 19 6.25 -35.14 -10.77
CA THR A 19 7.55 -35.38 -10.17
C THR A 19 7.65 -34.69 -8.80
N PRO A 20 8.55 -35.15 -7.92
CA PRO A 20 8.86 -34.44 -6.68
C PRO A 20 9.30 -32.99 -6.93
N GLN A 21 10.01 -32.75 -8.04
CA GLN A 21 10.46 -31.42 -8.44
C GLN A 21 9.28 -30.51 -8.81
N GLU A 22 8.33 -30.98 -9.63
CA GLU A 22 7.10 -30.23 -9.94
C GLU A 22 6.31 -29.89 -8.66
N PHE A 23 6.23 -30.81 -7.70
CA PHE A 23 5.58 -30.53 -6.41
C PHE A 23 6.29 -29.42 -5.63
N LEU A 24 7.62 -29.47 -5.54
CA LEU A 24 8.41 -28.43 -4.88
C LEU A 24 8.29 -27.08 -5.59
N GLN A 25 8.29 -27.06 -6.92
CA GLN A 25 8.07 -25.85 -7.73
C GLN A 25 6.68 -25.25 -7.47
N ALA A 26 5.63 -26.06 -7.41
CA ALA A 26 4.29 -25.58 -7.07
C ALA A 26 4.23 -25.00 -5.65
N LYS A 27 4.92 -25.62 -4.68
CA LYS A 27 5.01 -25.11 -3.31
C LYS A 27 5.75 -23.77 -3.26
N GLU A 28 6.88 -23.66 -3.96
CA GLU A 28 7.62 -22.41 -4.05
C GLU A 28 6.80 -21.31 -4.73
N ALA A 29 6.16 -21.62 -5.87
CA ALA A 29 5.30 -20.70 -6.59
C ALA A 29 4.17 -20.16 -5.71
N ARG A 30 3.54 -21.03 -4.90
CA ARG A 30 2.53 -20.62 -3.91
C ARG A 30 3.10 -19.59 -2.94
N SER A 31 4.28 -19.84 -2.38
CA SER A 31 4.94 -18.94 -1.42
C SER A 31 5.24 -17.59 -2.05
N VAL A 32 5.87 -17.59 -3.23
CA VAL A 32 6.27 -16.38 -3.98
C VAL A 32 5.07 -15.49 -4.26
N LEU A 33 4.04 -16.06 -4.87
CA LEU A 33 2.83 -15.31 -5.22
C LEU A 33 2.17 -14.75 -3.94
N SER A 34 2.15 -15.52 -2.84
CA SER A 34 1.47 -15.13 -1.59
C SER A 34 2.17 -13.95 -0.93
N SER A 35 3.50 -13.97 -0.86
CA SER A 35 4.28 -12.86 -0.30
C SER A 35 4.22 -11.61 -1.18
N ALA A 36 4.18 -11.78 -2.51
CA ALA A 36 3.98 -10.66 -3.43
C ALA A 36 2.56 -10.05 -3.33
N PHE A 37 1.53 -10.88 -3.11
CA PHE A 37 0.18 -10.41 -2.84
C PHE A 37 0.12 -9.61 -1.54
N ALA A 38 0.73 -10.12 -0.46
CA ALA A 38 0.78 -9.42 0.83
C ALA A 38 1.48 -8.05 0.72
N LEU A 39 2.52 -7.92 -0.11
CA LEU A 39 3.18 -6.63 -0.38
C LEU A 39 2.23 -5.63 -1.06
N GLU A 40 1.50 -6.07 -2.08
CA GLU A 40 0.55 -5.23 -2.80
C GLU A 40 -0.66 -4.86 -1.93
N GLU A 41 -1.13 -5.76 -1.07
CA GLU A 41 -2.21 -5.50 -0.11
C GLU A 41 -1.78 -4.49 0.98
N ALA A 42 -0.58 -4.65 1.55
CA ALA A 42 -0.04 -3.70 2.52
C ALA A 42 0.15 -2.31 1.90
N TYR A 43 0.61 -2.24 0.64
CA TYR A 43 0.73 -0.97 -0.07
C TYR A 43 -0.63 -0.37 -0.42
N ASP A 44 -1.62 -1.19 -0.76
CA ASP A 44 -2.99 -0.73 -0.99
C ASP A 44 -3.62 -0.08 0.23
N LEU A 45 -3.35 -0.61 1.42
CA LEU A 45 -3.78 -0.01 2.68
C LEU A 45 -3.21 1.40 2.85
N VAL A 46 -1.93 1.61 2.50
CA VAL A 46 -1.28 2.93 2.52
C VAL A 46 -1.97 3.91 1.56
N VAL A 47 -2.18 3.49 0.31
CA VAL A 47 -2.84 4.32 -0.72
C VAL A 47 -4.27 4.66 -0.31
N SER A 48 -5.02 3.70 0.22
CA SER A 48 -6.41 3.88 0.65
C SER A 48 -6.52 4.88 1.80
N ASN A 49 -5.66 4.78 2.82
CA ASN A 49 -5.63 5.74 3.93
C ASN A 49 -5.30 7.17 3.46
N TYR A 50 -4.43 7.30 2.46
CA TYR A 50 -4.11 8.60 1.88
C TYR A 50 -5.32 9.19 1.13
N ILE A 51 -6.01 8.38 0.32
CA ILE A 51 -7.23 8.80 -0.39
C ILE A 51 -8.31 9.25 0.59
N GLU A 52 -8.55 8.49 1.66
CA GLU A 52 -9.54 8.84 2.69
C GLU A 52 -9.22 10.18 3.37
N LEU A 53 -7.95 10.46 3.63
CA LEU A 53 -7.50 11.72 4.24
C LEU A 53 -7.78 12.91 3.30
N GLU A 54 -7.44 12.79 2.02
CA GLU A 54 -7.71 13.85 1.03
C GLU A 54 -9.22 14.03 0.81
N GLN A 55 -10.00 12.94 0.76
CA GLN A 55 -11.45 12.98 0.66
C GLN A 55 -12.09 13.73 1.84
N GLU A 56 -11.60 13.51 3.06
CA GLU A 56 -12.08 14.22 4.25
C GLU A 56 -11.88 15.74 4.13
N ALA A 57 -10.71 16.18 3.68
CA ALA A 57 -10.42 17.60 3.47
C ALA A 57 -11.31 18.20 2.37
N LEU A 58 -11.53 17.47 1.27
CA LEU A 58 -12.39 17.89 0.17
C LEU A 58 -13.88 17.96 0.59
N GLN A 59 -14.35 16.99 1.37
CA GLN A 59 -15.71 16.97 1.89
C GLN A 59 -15.97 18.16 2.83
N ALA A 60 -14.99 18.49 3.67
CA ALA A 60 -15.05 19.66 4.53
C ALA A 60 -15.10 20.96 3.71
N ALA A 61 -14.24 21.09 2.68
CA ALA A 61 -14.26 22.25 1.79
C ALA A 61 -15.61 22.41 1.05
N ALA A 62 -16.18 21.31 0.56
CA ALA A 62 -17.49 21.33 -0.13
C ALA A 62 -18.63 21.71 0.82
N SER A 63 -18.58 21.25 2.06
CA SER A 63 -19.60 21.56 3.08
C SER A 63 -19.58 23.04 3.44
N GLU A 64 -18.40 23.63 3.54
CA GLU A 64 -18.21 25.04 3.87
C GLU A 64 -18.87 25.97 2.86
N VAL A 65 -18.69 25.70 1.56
CA VAL A 65 -19.30 26.47 0.47
C VAL A 65 -20.82 26.60 0.62
N CYS A 66 -21.47 25.56 1.15
CA CYS A 66 -22.93 25.49 1.17
C CYS A 66 -23.56 25.92 2.49
N ARG A 67 -22.80 25.95 3.60
CA ARG A 67 -23.40 25.98 4.93
C ARG A 67 -22.78 26.97 5.92
N GLU A 68 -21.72 27.73 5.59
CA GLU A 68 -21.03 28.66 6.50
C GLU A 68 -20.93 28.10 7.94
N VAL A 69 -20.47 26.84 8.07
CA VAL A 69 -20.55 26.07 9.33
C VAL A 69 -19.30 26.38 10.13
N LEU A 70 -19.33 27.50 10.85
CA LEU A 70 -18.16 27.97 11.61
C LEU A 70 -18.49 28.24 13.08
N ALA A 71 -19.16 27.29 13.74
CA ALA A 71 -19.06 27.21 15.19
C ALA A 71 -17.71 26.59 15.58
N TYR A 72 -17.21 26.94 16.77
CA TYR A 72 -15.96 26.37 17.31
C TYR A 72 -15.98 24.83 17.35
N ASP A 73 -17.15 24.25 17.64
CA ASP A 73 -17.35 22.80 17.72
C ASP A 73 -17.12 22.11 16.38
N ASP A 74 -17.46 22.75 15.26
CA ASP A 74 -17.26 22.21 13.92
C ASP A 74 -15.77 22.17 13.54
N PHE A 75 -15.03 23.23 13.88
CA PHE A 75 -13.56 23.26 13.71
C PHE A 75 -12.85 22.22 14.57
N PHE A 76 -13.30 22.05 15.81
CA PHE A 76 -12.77 21.02 16.69
C PHE A 76 -13.04 19.62 16.12
N GLY A 77 -14.26 19.37 15.65
CA GLY A 77 -14.66 18.13 15.00
C GLY A 77 -13.81 17.81 13.77
N LEU A 78 -13.66 18.77 12.87
CA LEU A 78 -12.83 18.64 11.66
C LEU A 78 -11.37 18.33 12.01
N ARG A 79 -10.76 19.10 12.92
CA ARG A 79 -9.39 18.85 13.36
C ARG A 79 -9.22 17.48 14.00
N SER A 80 -10.20 17.02 14.79
CA SER A 80 -10.19 15.68 15.39
C SER A 80 -10.22 14.59 14.32
N THR A 81 -11.10 14.73 13.32
CA THR A 81 -11.20 13.77 12.22
C THR A 81 -9.91 13.73 11.38
N LEU A 82 -9.37 14.88 11.00
CA LEU A 82 -8.11 14.93 10.26
C LEU A 82 -6.96 14.30 11.05
N ASN A 83 -6.87 14.54 12.36
CA ASN A 83 -5.88 13.86 13.21
C ASN A 83 -6.01 12.33 13.17
N ARG A 84 -7.23 11.78 13.28
CA ARG A 84 -7.45 10.33 13.17
C ARG A 84 -7.00 9.79 11.81
N ARG A 85 -7.30 10.51 10.71
CA ARG A 85 -6.83 10.13 9.37
C ARG A 85 -5.31 10.15 9.26
N PHE A 86 -4.64 11.17 9.80
CA PHE A 86 -3.18 11.21 9.84
C PHE A 86 -2.58 10.07 10.67
N VAL A 87 -3.12 9.80 11.86
CA VAL A 87 -2.66 8.67 12.71
C VAL A 87 -2.76 7.35 11.96
N ASN A 88 -3.91 7.09 11.32
CA ASN A 88 -4.14 5.85 10.58
C ASN A 88 -3.18 5.74 9.38
N LEU A 89 -3.03 6.80 8.59
CA LEU A 89 -2.11 6.82 7.45
C LEU A 89 -0.66 6.58 7.87
N LEU A 90 -0.16 7.32 8.87
CA LEU A 90 1.23 7.19 9.32
C LEU A 90 1.51 5.81 9.94
N SER A 91 0.50 5.21 10.58
CA SER A 91 0.59 3.85 11.08
C SER A 91 0.63 2.82 9.94
N ALA A 92 -0.20 2.99 8.90
CA ALA A 92 -0.18 2.14 7.72
C ALA A 92 1.16 2.24 6.96
N CYS A 93 1.69 3.45 6.75
CA CYS A 93 3.00 3.66 6.13
C CYS A 93 4.10 2.93 6.92
N ARG A 94 4.08 3.05 8.26
CA ARG A 94 5.06 2.39 9.11
C ARG A 94 4.96 0.86 9.02
N ALA A 95 3.75 0.31 9.12
CA ALA A 95 3.52 -1.13 9.03
C ALA A 95 4.02 -1.68 7.69
N TYR A 96 3.73 -0.99 6.58
CA TYR A 96 4.23 -1.36 5.26
C TYR A 96 5.77 -1.38 5.21
N LEU A 97 6.42 -0.30 5.66
CA LEU A 97 7.89 -0.20 5.65
C LEU A 97 8.58 -1.26 6.53
N ASP A 98 7.93 -1.69 7.61
CA ASP A 98 8.46 -2.74 8.50
C ASP A 98 8.26 -4.15 7.92
N GLN A 99 7.14 -4.39 7.24
CA GLN A 99 6.82 -5.71 6.67
C GLN A 99 7.50 -5.95 5.33
N ALA A 100 7.72 -4.90 4.53
CA ALA A 100 8.22 -5.04 3.17
C ALA A 100 9.56 -5.80 3.05
N PRO A 101 10.59 -5.54 3.90
CA PRO A 101 11.83 -6.30 3.86
C PRO A 101 11.63 -7.80 4.14
N GLN A 102 10.72 -8.15 5.05
CA GLN A 102 10.45 -9.56 5.37
C GLN A 102 9.73 -10.24 4.20
N LEU A 103 8.70 -9.62 3.64
CA LEU A 103 7.97 -10.21 2.50
C LEU A 103 8.86 -10.35 1.26
N LEU A 104 9.79 -9.42 1.06
CA LEU A 104 10.78 -9.50 -0.02
C LEU A 104 11.70 -10.74 0.07
N SER A 105 11.96 -11.32 1.26
CA SER A 105 12.78 -12.55 1.27
C SER A 105 12.14 -13.70 0.54
N ASP A 106 10.82 -13.70 0.48
CA ASP A 106 10.07 -14.87 0.07
C ASP A 106 9.72 -14.78 -1.42
N CYS A 107 9.61 -13.57 -1.98
CA CYS A 107 9.21 -13.35 -3.37
C CYS A 107 10.26 -12.70 -4.28
N ALA A 108 11.32 -12.07 -3.75
CA ALA A 108 12.31 -11.41 -4.59
C ALA A 108 13.22 -12.41 -5.33
N ASP A 109 13.74 -11.97 -6.49
CA ASP A 109 14.73 -12.70 -7.28
C ASP A 109 16.04 -12.89 -6.48
N ASP A 110 16.54 -11.80 -5.92
CA ASP A 110 17.63 -11.77 -4.94
C ASP A 110 17.17 -10.97 -3.72
N SER A 111 16.87 -11.69 -2.64
CA SER A 111 16.35 -11.09 -1.41
C SER A 111 17.31 -10.10 -0.75
N GLN A 112 18.62 -10.33 -0.82
CA GLN A 112 19.60 -9.48 -0.19
C GLN A 112 19.77 -8.18 -0.98
N ALA A 113 19.88 -8.30 -2.31
CA ALA A 113 19.95 -7.14 -3.20
C ALA A 113 18.66 -6.30 -3.13
N ALA A 114 17.49 -6.94 -3.13
CA ALA A 114 16.19 -6.26 -3.03
C ALA A 114 16.04 -5.44 -1.74
N ARG A 115 16.42 -6.03 -0.60
CA ARG A 115 16.42 -5.34 0.70
C ARG A 115 17.40 -4.17 0.73
N ALA A 116 18.58 -4.35 0.14
CA ALA A 116 19.58 -3.29 0.05
C ALA A 116 19.10 -2.13 -0.81
N GLU A 117 18.50 -2.39 -1.97
CA GLU A 117 18.01 -1.34 -2.87
C GLU A 117 16.79 -0.60 -2.27
N LEU A 118 15.87 -1.31 -1.61
CA LEU A 118 14.78 -0.67 -0.87
C LEU A 118 15.34 0.26 0.21
N LYS A 119 16.29 -0.22 1.03
CA LYS A 119 16.91 0.59 2.09
C LYS A 119 17.61 1.82 1.50
N LYS A 120 18.31 1.66 0.39
CA LYS A 120 18.99 2.75 -0.31
C LYS A 120 18.00 3.79 -0.83
N SER A 121 16.93 3.38 -1.51
CA SER A 121 15.87 4.27 -1.99
C SER A 121 15.22 5.09 -0.86
N LEU A 122 14.96 4.47 0.28
CA LEU A 122 14.43 5.16 1.47
C LEU A 122 15.46 6.13 2.07
N SER A 123 16.75 5.77 2.08
CA SER A 123 17.83 6.65 2.55
C SER A 123 17.97 7.88 1.65
N GLU A 124 17.97 7.68 0.32
CA GLU A 124 18.03 8.76 -0.66
C GLU A 124 16.85 9.72 -0.50
N SER A 125 15.64 9.18 -0.27
CA SER A 125 14.44 9.98 0.02
C SER A 125 14.60 10.80 1.31
N TYR A 126 15.18 10.21 2.35
CA TYR A 126 15.46 10.89 3.62
C TYR A 126 16.48 12.01 3.47
N ASP A 127 17.53 11.81 2.68
CA ASP A 127 18.58 12.82 2.48
C ASP A 127 18.10 13.95 1.57
N ALA A 128 17.35 13.63 0.52
CA ALA A 128 16.92 14.59 -0.51
C ALA A 128 15.71 15.46 -0.12
N SER A 129 14.83 15.00 0.77
CA SER A 129 13.52 15.63 1.00
C SER A 129 13.26 15.98 2.46
N PHE A 130 13.15 17.28 2.74
CA PHE A 130 12.67 17.76 4.04
C PHE A 130 11.30 17.18 4.39
N SER A 131 10.36 17.14 3.43
CA SER A 131 9.02 16.57 3.63
C SER A 131 9.10 15.12 4.13
N TYR A 132 10.02 14.33 3.57
CA TYR A 132 10.22 12.95 3.99
C TYR A 132 10.74 12.87 5.43
N ARG A 133 11.80 13.63 5.76
CA ARG A 133 12.34 13.67 7.13
C ARG A 133 11.31 14.13 8.14
N PHE A 134 10.54 15.16 7.78
CA PHE A 134 9.48 15.72 8.60
C PHE A 134 8.41 14.67 8.90
N PHE A 135 7.91 13.93 7.90
CA PHE A 135 6.89 12.92 8.13
C PHE A 135 7.40 11.70 8.90
N GLU A 136 8.67 11.31 8.74
CA GLU A 136 9.27 10.28 9.60
C GLU A 136 9.38 10.73 11.07
N ALA A 137 9.73 12.01 11.31
CA ALA A 137 9.75 12.57 12.66
C ALA A 137 8.33 12.74 13.24
N LEU A 138 7.39 13.26 12.44
CA LEU A 138 6.00 13.45 12.82
C LEU A 138 5.31 12.13 13.15
N ARG A 139 5.58 11.06 12.40
CA ARG A 139 5.08 9.72 12.71
C ARG A 139 5.51 9.26 14.10
N ASN A 140 6.79 9.44 14.47
CA ASN A 140 7.26 9.09 15.81
C ASN A 140 6.57 9.93 16.90
N HIS A 141 6.37 11.23 16.64
CA HIS A 141 5.66 12.13 17.55
C HIS A 141 4.21 11.68 17.78
N VAL A 142 3.49 11.40 16.69
CA VAL A 142 2.08 10.99 16.72
C VAL A 142 1.87 9.65 17.44
N GLN A 143 2.85 8.75 17.35
CA GLN A 143 2.79 7.44 18.00
C GLN A 143 3.03 7.48 19.52
N HIS A 144 3.69 8.53 20.04
CA HIS A 144 4.20 8.51 21.42
C HIS A 144 3.87 9.74 22.26
N CYS A 145 3.57 10.88 21.63
CA CYS A 145 3.63 12.16 22.31
C CYS A 145 2.40 13.05 22.04
N GLY A 146 1.99 13.24 20.78
CA GLY A 146 1.00 14.28 20.45
C GLY A 146 0.23 14.07 19.16
N LEU A 147 -0.40 15.16 18.69
CA LEU A 147 -1.27 15.17 17.50
C LEU A 147 -0.50 15.68 16.27
N ALA A 148 -0.91 15.24 15.08
CA ALA A 148 -0.32 15.71 13.82
C ALA A 148 -0.81 17.13 13.47
N VAL A 149 -2.12 17.34 13.59
CA VAL A 149 -2.81 18.56 13.18
C VAL A 149 -3.11 19.42 14.40
N HIS A 150 -2.48 20.58 14.46
CA HIS A 150 -2.64 21.55 15.55
C HIS A 150 -3.65 22.63 15.19
N ARG A 151 -3.68 23.05 13.92
CA ARG A 151 -4.56 24.08 13.37
C ARG A 151 -5.14 23.62 12.03
N VAL A 152 -6.36 24.04 11.73
CA VAL A 152 -7.00 23.84 10.43
C VAL A 152 -7.41 25.21 9.91
N SER A 153 -7.08 25.50 8.66
CA SER A 153 -7.49 26.72 7.96
C SER A 153 -8.49 26.39 6.88
N ILE A 154 -9.48 27.25 6.71
CA ILE A 154 -10.34 27.28 5.54
C ILE A 154 -9.91 28.49 4.73
N ASN A 155 -9.42 28.26 3.53
CA ASN A 155 -8.92 29.30 2.64
C ASN A 155 -9.91 29.53 1.50
N ASN A 156 -10.25 30.80 1.28
CA ASN A 156 -11.16 31.27 0.25
C ASN A 156 -10.38 32.10 -0.75
N ARG A 157 -10.27 31.64 -2.01
CA ARG A 157 -9.60 32.35 -3.10
C ARG A 157 -10.56 32.60 -4.25
N TRP A 158 -10.78 33.87 -4.57
CA TRP A 158 -11.49 34.22 -5.80
C TRP A 158 -10.55 34.03 -7.00
N ASN A 159 -10.96 33.19 -7.95
CA ASN A 159 -10.33 33.07 -9.25
C ASN A 159 -11.18 33.83 -10.26
N GLU A 160 -10.61 34.89 -10.83
CA GLU A 160 -11.26 35.69 -11.87
C GLU A 160 -10.75 35.25 -13.26
N SER A 161 -11.69 35.00 -14.16
CA SER A 161 -11.46 34.81 -15.58
C SER A 161 -12.23 35.87 -16.38
N ALA A 162 -11.95 36.00 -17.67
CA ALA A 162 -12.60 37.00 -18.52
C ALA A 162 -14.15 36.92 -18.51
N ASN A 163 -14.70 35.73 -18.23
CA ASN A 163 -16.15 35.46 -18.29
C ASN A 163 -16.74 34.87 -17.00
N SER A 164 -15.95 34.57 -15.97
CA SER A 164 -16.44 33.99 -14.71
C SER A 164 -15.65 34.48 -13.50
N ARG A 165 -16.34 34.53 -12.36
CA ARG A 165 -15.73 34.74 -11.05
C ARG A 165 -16.11 33.56 -10.17
N GLU A 166 -15.13 32.74 -9.82
CA GLU A 166 -15.32 31.50 -9.08
C GLU A 166 -14.64 31.60 -7.72
N LEU A 167 -15.33 31.16 -6.66
CA LEU A 167 -14.75 31.03 -5.33
C LEU A 167 -14.16 29.63 -5.18
N GLU A 168 -12.84 29.54 -4.99
CA GLU A 168 -12.15 28.31 -4.61
C GLU A 168 -12.04 28.25 -3.08
N VAL A 169 -12.65 27.21 -2.49
CA VAL A 169 -12.56 26.92 -1.07
C VAL A 169 -11.66 25.72 -0.87
N SER A 170 -10.74 25.80 0.08
CA SER A 170 -9.82 24.71 0.43
C SER A 170 -9.65 24.59 1.94
N VAL A 171 -9.44 23.36 2.40
CA VAL A 171 -9.14 23.05 3.79
C VAL A 171 -7.68 22.65 3.91
N GLU A 172 -6.97 23.28 4.83
CA GLU A 172 -5.54 23.07 5.02
C GLU A 172 -5.22 22.80 6.49
N PRO A 173 -4.83 21.55 6.83
CA PRO A 173 -4.32 21.20 8.14
C PRO A 173 -2.85 21.61 8.29
N TYR A 174 -2.51 22.12 9.47
CA TYR A 174 -1.18 22.60 9.83
C TYR A 174 -0.64 21.89 11.07
N ALA A 175 0.65 21.59 11.08
CA ALA A 175 1.39 21.40 12.33
C ALA A 175 2.06 22.73 12.73
N ILE A 176 2.21 22.94 14.03
CA ILE A 176 2.83 24.16 14.58
C ILE A 176 4.09 23.74 15.33
N ARG A 177 5.23 24.34 14.96
CA ARG A 177 6.57 24.02 15.50
C ARG A 177 6.61 24.00 17.01
N LYS A 178 5.99 24.99 17.66
CA LYS A 178 5.92 25.11 19.13
C LYS A 178 5.38 23.85 19.83
N TYR A 179 4.43 23.13 19.23
CA TYR A 179 3.90 21.91 19.83
C TYR A 179 4.79 20.69 19.55
N LEU A 180 5.49 20.67 18.43
CA LEU A 180 6.47 19.63 18.11
C LEU A 180 7.72 19.75 18.99
N ASP A 181 8.16 20.97 19.32
CA ASP A 181 9.31 21.26 20.20
C ASP A 181 9.08 20.83 21.65
N GLN A 182 7.82 20.68 22.08
CA GLN A 182 7.49 20.15 23.41
C GLN A 182 7.82 18.67 23.55
N ASP A 183 8.00 17.96 22.44
CA ASP A 183 8.42 16.56 22.43
C ASP A 183 9.95 16.45 22.40
N ALA A 184 10.53 16.08 23.54
CA ALA A 184 11.97 15.89 23.69
C ALA A 184 12.57 14.81 22.76
N LYS A 185 11.73 13.92 22.19
CA LYS A 185 12.15 12.88 21.24
C LYS A 185 12.01 13.32 19.78
N PHE A 186 11.40 14.48 19.51
CA PHE A 186 11.36 15.02 18.16
C PHE A 186 12.79 15.34 17.71
N LYS A 187 13.16 14.93 16.49
CA LYS A 187 14.53 15.08 16.00
C LYS A 187 14.88 16.57 15.84
N LYS A 188 15.82 17.08 16.63
CA LYS A 188 16.26 18.49 16.60
C LYS A 188 16.63 18.99 15.21
N VAL A 189 17.42 18.21 14.46
CA VAL A 189 17.83 18.57 13.09
C VAL A 189 16.62 18.85 12.20
N VAL A 190 15.56 18.05 12.29
CA VAL A 190 14.34 18.24 11.51
C VAL A 190 13.53 19.44 12.03
N LEU A 191 13.48 19.62 13.34
CA LEU A 191 12.80 20.75 13.98
C LEU A 191 13.45 22.10 13.60
N ASP A 192 14.78 22.15 13.49
CA ASP A 192 15.52 23.33 13.09
C ASP A 192 15.17 23.78 11.66
N GLU A 193 14.98 22.81 10.75
CA GLU A 193 14.49 23.04 9.38
C GLU A 193 12.98 23.40 9.31
N THR A 194 12.21 23.13 10.37
CA THR A 194 10.75 23.25 10.35
C THR A 194 10.30 24.71 10.55
N PRO A 195 9.48 25.29 9.66
CA PRO A 195 8.91 26.62 9.86
C PRO A 195 7.92 26.66 11.04
N GLU A 196 7.57 27.84 11.53
CA GLU A 196 6.62 28.01 12.65
C GLU A 196 5.28 27.29 12.42
N GLU A 197 4.75 27.37 11.20
CA GLU A 197 3.58 26.63 10.75
C GLU A 197 3.91 25.89 9.46
N ILE A 198 3.53 24.62 9.39
CA ILE A 198 3.78 23.77 8.21
C ILE A 198 2.46 23.20 7.67
N PRO A 199 2.11 23.50 6.40
CA PRO A 199 0.93 22.95 5.76
C PRO A 199 1.14 21.47 5.43
N LEU A 200 0.33 20.58 6.02
CA LEU A 200 0.63 19.16 6.02
C LEU A 200 0.36 18.47 4.67
N LEU A 201 -0.68 18.85 3.94
CA LEU A 201 -1.09 18.12 2.72
C LEU A 201 -0.04 18.20 1.61
N GLY A 202 0.57 19.37 1.39
CA GLY A 202 1.61 19.53 0.37
C GLY A 202 2.83 18.67 0.66
N HIS A 203 3.32 18.70 1.91
CA HIS A 203 4.44 17.86 2.35
C HIS A 203 4.07 16.37 2.37
N LEU A 204 2.83 16.02 2.71
CA LEU A 204 2.35 14.63 2.72
C LEU A 204 2.39 14.05 1.31
N ARG A 205 2.00 14.81 0.28
CA ARG A 205 2.06 14.34 -1.12
C ARG A 205 3.50 14.02 -1.55
N ALA A 206 4.47 14.82 -1.13
CA ALA A 206 5.88 14.53 -1.38
C ALA A 206 6.36 13.27 -0.64
N TYR A 207 5.92 13.06 0.61
CA TYR A 207 6.21 11.83 1.36
C TYR A 207 5.60 10.59 0.69
N MET A 208 4.32 10.66 0.30
CA MET A 208 3.61 9.57 -0.38
C MET A 208 4.19 9.27 -1.76
N GLN A 209 4.70 10.29 -2.47
CA GLN A 209 5.43 10.08 -3.72
C GLN A 209 6.70 9.26 -3.50
N ALA A 210 7.52 9.62 -2.50
CA ALA A 210 8.73 8.87 -2.17
C ALA A 210 8.42 7.41 -1.77
N LEU A 211 7.34 7.17 -1.01
CA LEU A 211 6.87 5.81 -0.73
C LEU A 211 6.45 5.06 -2.00
N GLY A 212 5.84 5.74 -2.96
CA GLY A 212 5.50 5.16 -4.25
C GLY A 212 6.72 4.80 -5.10
N GLU A 213 7.75 5.65 -5.10
CA GLU A 213 9.03 5.37 -5.76
C GLU A 213 9.71 4.15 -5.12
N ALA A 214 9.76 4.07 -3.79
CA ALA A 214 10.28 2.92 -3.07
C ALA A 214 9.48 1.63 -3.34
N HIS A 215 8.15 1.72 -3.44
CA HIS A 215 7.32 0.57 -3.83
C HIS A 215 7.57 0.14 -5.29
N GLY A 216 7.95 1.06 -6.17
CA GLY A 216 8.42 0.74 -7.52
C GLY A 216 9.63 -0.18 -7.51
N VAL A 217 10.61 0.09 -6.63
CA VAL A 217 11.78 -0.78 -6.41
C VAL A 217 11.34 -2.17 -5.92
N VAL A 218 10.41 -2.22 -4.97
CA VAL A 218 9.85 -3.47 -4.44
C VAL A 218 9.21 -4.32 -5.55
N ARG A 219 8.38 -3.72 -6.42
CA ARG A 219 7.74 -4.42 -7.54
C ARG A 219 8.74 -4.96 -8.54
N ALA A 220 9.76 -4.18 -8.89
CA ALA A 220 10.81 -4.61 -9.81
C ALA A 220 11.57 -5.84 -9.27
N ALA A 221 11.78 -5.92 -7.96
CA ALA A 221 12.55 -6.99 -7.32
C ALA A 221 11.87 -8.38 -7.34
N PHE A 222 10.55 -8.46 -7.44
CA PHE A 222 9.81 -9.74 -7.48
C PHE A 222 9.13 -10.03 -8.82
N GLN A 223 9.27 -9.14 -9.81
CA GLN A 223 8.52 -9.23 -11.06
C GLN A 223 8.79 -10.54 -11.80
N ASN A 224 10.06 -10.93 -11.95
CA ASN A 224 10.41 -12.14 -12.71
C ASN A 224 9.95 -13.40 -11.98
N ARG A 225 10.25 -13.52 -10.67
CA ARG A 225 9.79 -14.65 -9.86
C ARG A 225 8.27 -14.79 -9.82
N THR A 226 7.52 -13.70 -9.69
CA THR A 226 6.04 -13.77 -9.72
C THR A 226 5.51 -14.19 -11.08
N GLN A 227 6.12 -13.73 -12.19
CA GLN A 227 5.76 -14.19 -13.53
C GLN A 227 6.03 -15.69 -13.72
N ALA A 228 7.20 -16.17 -13.29
CA ALA A 228 7.56 -17.59 -13.38
C ALA A 228 6.67 -18.47 -12.49
N ALA A 229 6.41 -18.04 -11.26
CA ALA A 229 5.53 -18.74 -10.33
C ALA A 229 4.09 -18.84 -10.87
N ARG A 230 3.59 -17.76 -11.46
CA ARG A 230 2.27 -17.77 -12.10
C ARG A 230 2.23 -18.72 -13.29
N ALA A 231 3.24 -18.69 -14.18
CA ALA A 231 3.32 -19.59 -15.32
C ALA A 231 3.32 -21.07 -14.90
N CYS A 232 4.02 -21.41 -13.82
CA CYS A 232 4.00 -22.75 -13.23
C CYS A 232 2.58 -23.19 -12.82
N PHE A 233 1.81 -22.30 -12.19
CA PHE A 233 0.41 -22.58 -11.84
C PHE A 233 -0.47 -22.70 -13.08
N GLU A 234 -0.30 -21.83 -14.08
CA GLU A 234 -1.04 -21.89 -15.34
C GLU A 234 -0.79 -23.20 -16.09
N GLU A 235 0.46 -23.70 -16.13
CA GLU A 235 0.80 -24.99 -16.72
C GLU A 235 0.10 -26.15 -16.01
N HIS A 236 0.13 -26.19 -14.66
CA HIS A 236 -0.56 -27.23 -13.90
C HIS A 236 -2.08 -27.18 -14.06
N ILE A 237 -2.66 -25.97 -14.10
CA ILE A 237 -4.10 -25.77 -14.35
C ILE A 237 -4.47 -26.27 -15.75
N GLN A 238 -3.70 -25.92 -16.78
CA GLN A 238 -3.94 -26.36 -18.16
C GLN A 238 -3.80 -27.87 -18.32
N LYS A 239 -2.72 -28.45 -17.75
CA LYS A 239 -2.48 -29.90 -17.72
C LYS A 239 -3.66 -30.65 -17.09
N TYR A 240 -4.19 -30.13 -15.98
CA TYR A 240 -5.34 -30.74 -15.30
C TYR A 240 -6.66 -30.54 -16.02
N ALA A 241 -6.91 -29.32 -16.53
CA ALA A 241 -8.11 -28.98 -17.29
C ALA A 241 -8.31 -29.89 -18.49
N GLY A 242 -7.23 -30.24 -19.20
CA GLY A 242 -7.26 -31.17 -20.34
C GLY A 242 -7.75 -32.58 -20.01
N MET A 243 -7.63 -33.01 -18.74
CA MET A 243 -8.09 -34.34 -18.29
C MET A 243 -9.41 -34.31 -17.51
N ASN A 244 -9.84 -33.14 -17.03
CA ASN A 244 -11.02 -32.98 -16.17
C ASN A 244 -12.12 -32.10 -16.79
N GLY A 245 -12.23 -32.10 -18.12
CA GLY A 245 -13.29 -31.39 -18.85
C GLY A 245 -13.30 -29.87 -18.59
N GLY A 246 -12.13 -29.27 -18.34
CA GLY A 246 -11.99 -27.85 -18.02
C GLY A 246 -12.25 -27.47 -16.56
N VAL A 247 -12.70 -28.39 -15.70
CA VAL A 247 -12.99 -28.08 -14.30
C VAL A 247 -11.72 -28.17 -13.45
N THR A 248 -11.31 -27.06 -12.84
CA THR A 248 -10.06 -26.97 -12.05
C THR A 248 -10.29 -26.41 -10.64
N VAL A 249 -11.53 -26.12 -10.25
CA VAL A 249 -11.86 -25.65 -8.90
C VAL A 249 -11.40 -26.68 -7.86
N GLY A 250 -10.68 -26.23 -6.84
CA GLY A 250 -10.13 -27.09 -5.79
C GLY A 250 -8.91 -27.92 -6.22
N LEU A 251 -8.26 -27.59 -7.34
CA LEU A 251 -7.01 -28.24 -7.77
C LEU A 251 -5.90 -28.02 -6.74
N ALA A 252 -5.17 -29.09 -6.44
CA ALA A 252 -3.98 -29.03 -5.60
C ALA A 252 -2.89 -29.99 -6.10
N ALA A 253 -1.64 -29.62 -5.83
CA ALA A 253 -0.52 -30.55 -5.83
C ALA A 253 -0.45 -31.24 -4.47
N ILE A 254 -0.37 -32.57 -4.47
CA ILE A 254 -0.47 -33.40 -3.26
C ILE A 254 0.74 -34.32 -3.18
N THR A 255 1.33 -34.37 -1.99
CA THR A 255 2.26 -35.44 -1.59
C THR A 255 1.49 -36.41 -0.70
N ALA A 256 1.52 -37.70 -1.04
CA ALA A 256 0.87 -38.76 -0.28
C ALA A 256 1.84 -39.88 0.10
N ASP A 257 1.40 -40.74 0.99
CA ASP A 257 2.07 -42.00 1.31
C ASP A 257 2.17 -42.92 0.07
N GLU A 258 2.83 -44.06 0.22
CA GLU A 258 3.01 -45.02 -0.87
C GLU A 258 1.69 -45.62 -1.37
N THR A 259 0.68 -45.66 -0.51
CA THR A 259 -0.67 -46.10 -0.88
C THR A 259 -1.46 -45.04 -1.66
N GLY A 260 -1.06 -43.77 -1.57
CA GLY A 260 -1.76 -42.65 -2.19
C GLY A 260 -3.13 -42.34 -1.54
N LEU A 261 -3.39 -42.91 -0.36
CA LEU A 261 -4.63 -42.74 0.41
C LEU A 261 -4.48 -41.66 1.49
N ARG A 262 -3.29 -41.54 2.09
CA ARG A 262 -3.02 -40.55 3.13
C ARG A 262 -2.25 -39.37 2.55
N PHE A 263 -2.88 -38.20 2.53
CA PHE A 263 -2.21 -36.96 2.13
C PHE A 263 -1.28 -36.52 3.25
N LEU A 264 -0.02 -36.29 2.90
CA LEU A 264 1.03 -35.81 3.79
C LEU A 264 1.18 -34.30 3.69
N GLU A 265 1.12 -33.77 2.47
CA GLU A 265 1.21 -32.33 2.20
C GLU A 265 0.34 -31.96 1.00
N THR A 266 -0.18 -30.73 0.99
CA THR A 266 -1.09 -30.24 -0.04
C THR A 266 -0.84 -28.77 -0.32
N THR A 267 -0.65 -28.44 -1.59
CA THR A 267 -0.46 -27.08 -2.09
C THR A 267 -1.61 -26.74 -3.03
N PRO A 268 -2.55 -25.86 -2.63
CA PRO A 268 -3.62 -25.40 -3.52
C PRO A 268 -3.08 -24.65 -4.73
N ILE A 269 -3.58 -24.99 -5.91
CA ILE A 269 -3.22 -24.36 -7.19
C ILE A 269 -4.45 -23.61 -7.69
N MET A 270 -4.45 -22.31 -7.47
CA MET A 270 -5.48 -21.37 -7.93
C MET A 270 -4.87 -19.98 -8.10
N LEU A 271 -5.44 -19.17 -8.99
CA LEU A 271 -4.91 -17.86 -9.38
C LEU A 271 -5.82 -16.68 -9.05
N ASP A 272 -7.04 -16.92 -8.54
CA ASP A 272 -8.03 -15.85 -8.29
C ASP A 272 -7.49 -14.71 -7.42
N TRP A 273 -6.69 -15.05 -6.41
CA TRP A 273 -6.06 -14.10 -5.50
C TRP A 273 -4.83 -13.42 -6.11
N ASP A 274 -4.11 -14.08 -7.02
CA ASP A 274 -3.03 -13.45 -7.79
C ASP A 274 -3.60 -12.48 -8.84
N ASP A 275 -4.80 -12.74 -9.37
CA ASP A 275 -5.52 -11.78 -10.20
C ASP A 275 -5.86 -10.50 -9.43
N VAL A 276 -6.16 -10.63 -8.13
CA VAL A 276 -6.31 -9.46 -7.25
C VAL A 276 -4.98 -8.73 -7.12
N ARG A 277 -3.85 -9.42 -6.91
CA ARG A 277 -2.51 -8.78 -6.90
C ARG A 277 -2.27 -7.96 -8.16
N ILE A 278 -2.55 -8.51 -9.34
CA ILE A 278 -2.38 -7.82 -10.63
C ILE A 278 -3.28 -6.58 -10.71
N LYS A 279 -4.52 -6.67 -10.22
CA LYS A 279 -5.44 -5.52 -10.16
C LYS A 279 -4.92 -4.43 -9.20
N LEU A 280 -4.43 -4.80 -8.02
CA LEU A 280 -3.83 -3.88 -7.05
C LEU A 280 -2.62 -3.16 -7.64
N SER A 281 -1.73 -3.91 -8.30
CA SER A 281 -0.53 -3.35 -8.93
C SER A 281 -0.87 -2.29 -9.98
N LYS A 282 -1.90 -2.56 -10.82
CA LYS A 282 -2.42 -1.60 -11.81
C LYS A 282 -3.07 -0.39 -11.15
N ARG A 283 -3.94 -0.63 -10.15
CA ARG A 283 -4.70 0.42 -9.44
C ARG A 283 -3.75 1.40 -8.75
N ASN A 284 -2.70 0.90 -8.12
CA ASN A 284 -1.78 1.65 -7.29
C ASN A 284 -0.47 1.97 -8.03
N SER A 285 -0.54 2.39 -9.28
CA SER A 285 0.63 2.68 -10.13
C SER A 285 0.99 4.17 -10.22
N THR A 286 0.14 5.05 -9.70
CA THR A 286 0.16 6.48 -10.07
C THR A 286 0.75 7.43 -9.03
N LEU A 287 1.32 6.94 -7.91
CA LEU A 287 1.85 7.82 -6.85
C LEU A 287 3.16 8.56 -7.24
N GLY A 288 3.91 8.10 -8.25
CA GLY A 288 5.21 8.69 -8.64
C GLY A 288 5.20 10.15 -9.14
N ARG A 289 4.03 10.81 -9.22
CA ARG A 289 3.92 12.25 -9.53
C ARG A 289 2.99 12.99 -8.57
N LEU A 290 2.70 12.41 -7.41
CA LEU A 290 1.67 12.91 -6.52
C LEU A 290 1.96 14.33 -5.99
N ALA A 291 3.23 14.68 -5.76
CA ALA A 291 3.61 16.02 -5.30
C ALA A 291 3.20 17.14 -6.27
N SER A 292 3.03 16.82 -7.55
CA SER A 292 2.64 17.76 -8.61
C SER A 292 1.12 17.79 -8.90
N ARG A 293 0.31 17.05 -8.14
CA ARG A 293 -1.12 16.85 -8.42
C ARG A 293 -1.99 17.46 -7.32
N VAL A 294 -3.07 18.10 -7.75
CA VAL A 294 -4.13 18.62 -6.90
C VAL A 294 -5.47 18.26 -7.54
N VAL A 295 -6.45 17.88 -6.71
CA VAL A 295 -7.81 17.54 -7.15
C VAL A 295 -8.73 18.72 -6.86
N VAL A 296 -9.47 19.17 -7.86
CA VAL A 296 -10.46 20.24 -7.76
C VAL A 296 -11.72 19.86 -8.54
N SER A 297 -12.89 20.28 -8.06
CA SER A 297 -14.16 20.16 -8.80
C SER A 297 -14.48 21.49 -9.45
N ARG A 298 -14.81 21.50 -10.76
CA ARG A 298 -15.17 22.71 -11.51
C ARG A 298 -16.41 22.44 -12.36
N GLY A 299 -17.41 23.31 -12.28
CA GLY A 299 -18.51 23.38 -13.25
C GLY A 299 -18.06 24.23 -14.44
N LYS A 300 -18.18 23.72 -15.67
CA LYS A 300 -17.98 24.50 -16.89
C LYS A 300 -19.28 25.11 -17.36
#